data_AF-A0A3D2XLP9-F1
#
_entry.id   AF-A0A3D2XLP9-F1
#
_cell.length_a   1.000
_cell.length_b   1.000
_cell.length_c   1.000
_cell.angle_alpha   90.00
_cell.angle_beta   90.00
_cell.angle_gamma   90.00
#
_symmetry.space_group_name_H-M   'P 1'
#
loop_
_entity.id
_entity.type
_entity.pdbx_description
1 polymer ?
#
loop_
_entity_poly.entity_id
_entity_poly.type
_entity_poly.pdbx_seq_one_letter_code
_entity_poly.pdbx_strand_id
1 'polypeptide(L)' 'MRIISGNHKGRRLRAPKKLPVRPTTDMAKEALFNILSNR' A
#
# COMPACT_ATOMS: atom_id res chain seq x y z
N MET A 1 -1.04 -5.13 -5.57
CA MET A 1 -0.95 -4.01 -4.60
C MET A 1 -1.78 -2.84 -5.10
N ARG A 2 -2.37 -2.03 -4.22
CA ARG A 2 -3.19 -0.86 -4.55
C ARG A 2 -2.86 0.30 -3.61
N ILE A 3 -2.99 1.54 -4.11
CA ILE A 3 -2.88 2.77 -3.31
C ILE A 3 -4.16 2.95 -2.49
N ILE A 4 -4.02 3.17 -1.17
CA ILE A 4 -5.14 3.09 -0.21
C ILE A 4 -5.74 4.45 0.15
N SER A 5 -4.93 5.52 0.14
CA SER A 5 -5.33 6.89 0.47
C SER A 5 -4.60 7.92 -0.39
N GLY A 6 -4.98 9.20 -0.28
CA GLY A 6 -4.38 10.32 -1.02
C GLY A 6 -4.87 10.47 -2.47
N ASN A 7 -4.22 11.35 -3.23
CA ASN A 7 -4.63 11.77 -4.58
C ASN A 7 -4.69 10.64 -5.62
N HIS A 8 -4.02 9.52 -5.35
CA HIS A 8 -3.99 8.35 -6.25
C HIS A 8 -4.71 7.13 -5.67
N LYS A 9 -5.59 7.33 -4.67
CA LYS A 9 -6.42 6.28 -4.07
C LYS A 9 -7.11 5.43 -5.14
N GLY A 10 -7.07 4.11 -4.98
CA GLY A 10 -7.72 3.17 -5.89
C GLY A 10 -6.84 2.69 -7.06
N ARG A 11 -5.73 3.37 -7.36
CA ARG A 11 -4.79 2.96 -8.42
C ARG A 11 -4.19 1.59 -8.11
N ARG A 12 -4.39 0.62 -9.02
CA ARG A 12 -3.79 -0.71 -8.94
C ARG A 12 -2.34 -0.66 -9.45
N LEU A 13 -1.42 -1.19 -8.67
CA LEU A 13 -0.01 -1.35 -9.04
C LEU A 13 0.17 -2.75 -9.63
N ARG A 14 0.66 -2.81 -10.88
CA ARG A 14 1.03 -4.06 -11.55
C ARG A 14 2.44 -4.44 -11.09
N ALA A 15 2.54 -5.46 -10.26
CA ALA A 15 3.83 -6.05 -9.90
C ALA A 15 4.18 -7.19 -10.86
N PRO A 16 5.46 -7.39 -11.20
CA PRO A 16 5.92 -8.60 -11.90
C PRO A 16 5.54 -9.86 -11.12
N LYS A 17 5.09 -10.90 -11.82
CA LYS A 17 4.65 -12.16 -11.20
C LYS A 17 5.76 -12.94 -10.48
N LYS A 18 7.04 -12.67 -10.80
CA LYS A 18 8.19 -13.50 -10.38
C LYS A 18 9.15 -12.81 -9.41
N LEU A 19 8.70 -11.76 -8.72
CA LEU A 19 9.50 -11.19 -7.64
C LEU A 19 9.33 -12.05 -6.38
N PRO A 20 10.42 -12.49 -5.71
CA PRO A 20 10.35 -13.24 -4.45
C PRO A 20 10.04 -12.28 -3.29
N VAL A 21 8.93 -11.55 -3.39
CA VAL A 21 8.54 -10.52 -2.43
C VAL A 21 7.19 -10.86 -1.81
N ARG A 22 7.09 -10.70 -0.49
CA ARG A 22 5.83 -10.86 0.22
C ARG A 22 4.94 -9.64 -0.06
N PRO A 23 3.72 -9.81 -0.60
CA PRO A 23 2.79 -8.69 -0.74
C PRO A 23 2.37 -8.19 0.65
N THR A 24 2.44 -6.87 0.87
CA THR A 24 1.95 -6.22 2.11
C THR A 24 0.42 -6.09 2.07
N THR A 25 -0.24 -6.34 3.21
CA THR A 25 -1.70 -6.19 3.34
C THR A 25 -2.13 -4.72 3.29
N ASP A 26 -3.38 -4.47 2.93
CA ASP A 26 -3.95 -3.11 2.91
C ASP A 26 -3.96 -2.49 4.32
N MET A 27 -4.32 -3.28 5.35
CA MET A 27 -4.31 -2.89 6.76
C MET A 27 -2.93 -2.43 7.26
N ALA A 28 -1.85 -3.13 6.90
CA ALA A 28 -0.51 -2.74 7.33
C ALA A 28 -0.07 -1.40 6.72
N LYS A 29 -0.47 -1.13 5.47
CA LYS A 29 -0.19 0.16 4.83
C LYS A 29 -0.98 1.29 5.49
N GLU A 30 -2.27 1.10 5.75
CA GLU A 30 -3.10 2.10 6.44
C GLU A 30 -2.55 2.43 7.82
N ALA A 31 -2.24 1.41 8.64
CA ALA A 31 -1.69 1.61 9.98
C ALA A 31 -0.40 2.44 9.95
N LEU A 32 0.52 2.14 9.02
CA LEU A 32 1.77 2.90 8.89
C LEU A 32 1.51 4.37 8.52
N PHE A 33 0.64 4.64 7.55
CA PHE A 33 0.32 6.02 7.16
C PHE A 33 -0.45 6.78 8.24
N ASN A 34 -1.30 6.12 9.03
CA ASN A 34 -1.95 6.73 10.18
C ASN A 34 -0.93 7.18 11.24
N ILE A 35 0.08 6.34 11.52
CA ILE A 35 1.18 6.70 12.45
C ILE A 35 1.99 7.89 11.91
N LEU A 36 2.28 7.92 10.61
CA LEU A 36 3.03 9.01 9.99
C LEU A 36 2.24 10.33 9.94
N SER A 37 0.91 10.26 9.79
CA SER A 37 0.04 11.43 9.69
C SER A 37 -0.32 12.04 11.04
N ASN A 38 -0.37 11.24 12.11
CA ASN A 38 -0.80 11.66 13.44
C ASN A 38 0.41 11.79 14.39
N ARG A 39 1.41 12.59 14.00
CA ARG A 39 2.48 13.04 14.90
C ARG A 39 2.10 14.31 15.64
#